data_AF-A0A7Y2JR70-F1
#
_entry.id   AF-A0A7Y2JR70-F1
#
_cell.length_a   1.000
_cell.length_b   1.000
_cell.length_c   1.000
_cell.angle_alpha   90.00
_cell.angle_beta   90.00
_cell.angle_gamma   90.00
#
_symmetry.space_group_name_H-M   'P 1'
#
loop_
_entity.id
_entity.type
_entity.pdbx_description
1 polymer ?
#
loop_
_entity_poly.entity_id
_entity_poly.type
_entity_poly.pdbx_seq_one_letter_code
_entity_poly.pdbx_strand_id
1 'polypeptide(L)'
;VPYARLSYRTPEGVPPAAQTVCWWGDMEFGPHFVELCRLPGFSATVSFGEKPIVDRDRKSLARKLHRALEQQLEPRVGEESQWQHA
;
A
#
# COMPACT_ATOMS: atom_id res chain seq x y z
N VAL A 1 -8.95 4.71 -18.17
CA VAL A 1 -7.70 4.48 -17.42
C VAL A 1 -7.78 3.15 -16.71
N PRO A 2 -6.98 2.15 -17.10
CA PRO A 2 -6.81 0.93 -16.32
C PRO A 2 -6.16 1.27 -14.98
N TYR A 3 -6.46 0.51 -13.94
CA TYR A 3 -5.91 0.74 -12.61
C TYR A 3 -5.62 -0.59 -11.92
N ALA A 4 -4.71 -0.57 -10.97
CA ALA A 4 -4.36 -1.72 -10.17
C ALA A 4 -3.97 -1.28 -8.75
N ARG A 5 -4.21 -2.16 -7.79
CA ARG A 5 -3.75 -2.06 -6.41
C ARG A 5 -2.52 -2.93 -6.24
N LEU A 6 -1.52 -2.41 -5.53
CA LEU A 6 -0.36 -3.17 -5.07
C LEU A 6 -0.45 -3.31 -3.54
N SER A 7 -0.32 -4.54 -3.04
CA SER A 7 -0.36 -4.85 -1.61
C SER A 7 0.84 -5.70 -1.22
N TYR A 8 1.43 -5.41 -0.07
CA TYR A 8 2.53 -6.18 0.50
C TYR A 8 2.13 -6.81 1.81
N ARG A 9 2.66 -8.00 2.09
CA ARG A 9 2.44 -8.73 3.34
C ARG A 9 3.75 -9.35 3.83
N THR A 10 4.05 -9.14 5.10
CA THR A 10 5.13 -9.83 5.80
C THR A 10 4.60 -11.08 6.52
N PRO A 11 5.45 -12.08 6.79
CA PRO A 11 5.06 -13.26 7.57
C PRO A 11 4.58 -12.91 8.99
N GLU A 12 3.86 -13.83 9.62
CA GLU A 12 3.46 -13.67 11.02
C GLU A 12 4.68 -13.52 11.95
N GLY A 13 4.56 -12.64 12.95
CA GLY A 13 5.66 -12.31 13.86
C GLY A 13 6.70 -11.33 13.30
N VAL A 14 6.59 -10.94 12.02
CA VAL A 14 7.42 -9.90 11.39
C VAL A 14 6.63 -8.58 11.40
N PRO A 15 7.27 -7.41 11.64
CA PRO A 15 6.56 -6.15 11.62
C PRO A 15 5.85 -5.89 10.27
N PRO A 16 4.75 -5.10 10.28
CA PRO A 16 3.94 -4.89 9.08
C PRO A 16 4.73 -4.37 7.89
N ALA A 17 4.33 -4.77 6.68
CA ALA A 17 4.98 -4.35 5.44
C ALA A 17 5.07 -2.82 5.25
N ALA A 18 4.18 -2.04 5.86
CA ALA A 18 4.25 -0.59 5.84
C ALA A 18 5.51 -0.03 6.54
N GLN A 19 6.09 -0.77 7.49
CA GLN A 19 7.27 -0.36 8.26
C GLN A 19 8.56 -1.01 7.74
N THR A 20 8.45 -2.17 7.09
CA THR A 20 9.61 -3.01 6.73
C THR A 20 9.83 -3.16 5.23
N VAL A 21 8.77 -3.03 4.42
CA VAL A 21 8.83 -3.20 2.96
C VAL A 21 8.70 -1.86 2.24
N CYS A 22 7.68 -1.09 2.60
CA CYS A 22 7.43 0.23 2.01
C CYS A 22 8.47 1.25 2.49
N TRP A 23 8.94 2.10 1.58
CA TRP A 23 9.83 3.22 1.87
C TRP A 23 9.08 4.54 1.66
N TRP A 24 8.82 5.29 2.73
CA TRP A 24 7.99 6.50 2.71
C TRP A 24 8.28 7.41 3.92
N GLY A 25 7.73 8.62 3.91
CA GLY A 25 7.92 9.59 5.01
C GLY A 25 9.38 10.01 5.14
N ASP A 26 9.86 10.03 6.38
CA ASP A 26 11.22 10.49 6.73
C ASP A 26 12.26 9.35 6.78
N MET A 27 11.95 8.19 6.19
CA MET A 27 12.85 7.03 6.21
C MET A 27 14.11 7.25 5.37
N GLU A 28 15.29 6.98 5.92
CA GLU A 28 16.54 6.95 5.17
C GLU A 28 16.64 5.66 4.32
N PHE A 29 17.08 5.80 3.07
CA PHE A 29 17.17 4.68 2.14
C PHE A 29 18.13 3.57 2.60
N GLY A 30 19.32 3.94 3.08
CA GLY A 30 20.38 2.98 3.43
C GLY A 30 19.98 2.01 4.55
N PRO A 31 19.60 2.51 5.75
CA PRO A 31 19.10 1.68 6.84
C PRO A 31 17.88 0.85 6.43
N HIS A 32 16.92 1.44 5.71
CA HIS A 32 15.73 0.74 5.24
C HIS A 32 16.07 -0.43 4.32
N PHE A 33 16.96 -0.24 3.36
CA PHE A 33 17.37 -1.29 2.43
C PHE A 33 18.04 -2.46 3.14
N VAL A 34 18.87 -2.20 4.15
CA VAL A 34 19.51 -3.25 4.95
C VAL A 34 18.47 -4.05 5.75
N GLU A 35 17.50 -3.39 6.37
CA GLU A 35 16.40 -4.07 7.09
C GLU A 35 15.53 -4.90 6.15
N LEU A 36 15.22 -4.37 4.96
CA LEU A 36 14.49 -5.11 3.92
C LEU A 36 15.21 -6.42 3.55
N CYS A 37 16.54 -6.39 3.37
CA CYS A 37 17.34 -7.57 3.07
C CYS A 37 17.44 -8.58 4.23
N ARG A 38 17.15 -8.16 5.47
CA ARG A 38 17.12 -9.04 6.66
C ARG A 38 15.79 -9.76 6.84
N LEU A 39 14.75 -9.37 6.12
CA LEU A 39 13.45 -10.02 6.22
C LEU A 39 13.54 -11.49 5.78
N PRO A 40 12.84 -12.41 6.46
CA PRO A 40 12.76 -13.80 6.02
C PRO A 40 12.04 -13.95 4.67
N GLY A 41 11.32 -12.92 4.24
CA GLY A 41 10.60 -12.82 2.99
C GLY A 41 9.40 -11.88 3.11
N PHE A 42 8.77 -11.57 1.98
CA PHE A 42 7.48 -10.87 1.92
C PHE A 42 6.75 -11.24 0.62
N SER A 43 5.43 -11.10 0.62
CA SER A 43 4.59 -11.33 -0.55
C SER A 43 4.09 -10.01 -1.13
N ALA A 44 4.07 -9.90 -2.45
CA ALA A 44 3.48 -8.79 -3.19
C ALA A 44 2.31 -9.28 -4.04
N THR A 45 1.15 -8.66 -3.90
CA THR A 45 -0.06 -8.97 -4.69
C THR A 45 -0.45 -7.75 -5.51
N VAL A 46 -0.63 -7.95 -6.82
CA VAL A 46 -1.19 -6.95 -7.73
C VAL A 46 -2.62 -7.35 -8.08
N SER A 47 -3.59 -6.48 -7.77
CA SER A 47 -5.00 -6.70 -8.08
C SER A 47 -5.43 -5.66 -9.12
N PHE A 48 -5.79 -6.12 -10.32
CA PHE A 48 -6.24 -5.24 -11.40
C PHE A 48 -7.73 -4.91 -11.25
N GLY A 49 -8.09 -3.67 -11.57
CA GLY A 49 -9.49 -3.27 -11.69
C GLY A 49 -10.17 -4.02 -12.84
N GLU A 50 -11.42 -4.45 -12.63
CA GLU A 50 -12.17 -5.23 -13.63
C GLU A 50 -12.32 -4.51 -14.96
N LYS A 51 -12.56 -3.19 -14.92
CA LYS A 51 -12.78 -2.35 -16.11
C LYS A 51 -12.08 -1.01 -15.97
N PRO A 52 -11.57 -0.42 -17.06
CA PRO A 52 -11.02 0.93 -17.03
C PRO A 52 -12.06 1.98 -16.61
N ILE A 53 -11.66 2.97 -15.81
CA ILE A 53 -12.50 4.13 -15.47
C ILE A 53 -12.26 5.25 -16.49
N VAL A 54 -13.32 5.83 -17.02
CA VAL A 54 -13.26 6.90 -18.03
C VAL A 54 -14.01 8.13 -17.53
N ASP A 55 -13.39 9.30 -17.70
CA ASP A 55 -13.99 10.61 -17.45
C ASP A 55 -13.30 11.66 -18.34
N ARG A 56 -14.01 12.73 -18.69
CA ARG A 56 -13.48 13.86 -19.47
C ARG A 56 -12.80 14.90 -18.57
N ASP A 57 -13.18 14.99 -17.30
CA ASP A 57 -12.53 15.86 -16.32
C ASP A 57 -11.44 15.11 -15.56
N ARG A 58 -10.21 15.65 -15.58
CA ARG A 58 -9.05 15.05 -14.91
C ARG A 58 -9.25 14.92 -13.40
N LYS A 59 -9.86 15.92 -12.76
CA LYS A 59 -10.05 15.91 -11.29
C LYS A 59 -11.12 14.89 -10.89
N SER A 60 -12.20 14.78 -11.67
CA SER A 60 -13.23 13.75 -11.53
C SER A 60 -12.65 12.36 -11.72
N LEU A 61 -11.85 12.15 -12.77
CA LEU A 61 -11.18 10.87 -13.03
C LEU A 61 -10.32 10.43 -11.84
N ALA A 62 -9.49 11.34 -11.32
CA ALA A 62 -8.63 11.05 -10.18
C ALA A 62 -9.44 10.63 -8.93
N ARG A 63 -10.52 11.34 -8.62
CA ARG A 63 -11.42 10.98 -7.50
C ARG A 63 -12.09 9.62 -7.71
N LYS A 64 -12.54 9.31 -8.93
CA LYS A 64 -13.16 8.02 -9.24
C LYS A 64 -12.17 6.86 -9.10
N LEU A 65 -10.94 7.04 -9.61
CA LEU A 65 -9.86 6.05 -9.45
C LEU A 65 -9.49 5.85 -7.99
N HIS A 66 -9.36 6.93 -7.22
CA HIS A 66 -9.05 6.86 -5.79
C HIS A 66 -10.11 6.06 -5.01
N ARG A 67 -11.39 6.39 -5.20
CA ARG A 67 -12.51 5.65 -4.59
C ARG A 67 -12.53 4.17 -4.98
N ALA A 68 -12.24 3.85 -6.25
CA ALA A 68 -12.18 2.48 -6.71
C ALA A 68 -11.03 1.69 -6.04
N LEU A 69 -9.88 2.33 -5.79
CA LEU A 69 -8.78 1.73 -5.05
C LEU A 69 -9.09 1.57 -3.56
N GLU A 70 -9.77 2.54 -2.95
CA GLU A 70 -10.18 2.47 -1.54
C GLU A 70 -11.13 1.29 -1.28
N GLN A 71 -12.08 1.04 -2.18
CA GLN A 71 -12.99 -0.09 -2.11
C GLN A 71 -12.29 -1.45 -2.19
N GLN A 72 -11.06 -1.50 -2.71
CA GLN A 72 -10.24 -2.70 -2.81
C GLN A 72 -9.27 -2.84 -1.61
N LEU A 73 -9.32 -1.95 -0.62
CA LEU A 73 -8.53 -2.06 0.62
C LEU A 73 -9.06 -3.17 1.51
N GLU A 74 -8.29 -4.27 1.56
CA GLU A 74 -8.41 -5.23 2.65
C GLU A 74 -8.01 -4.58 3.99
N PRO A 75 -8.71 -4.90 5.09
CA PRO A 75 -8.32 -4.51 6.43
C PRO A 75 -6.90 -4.99 6.76
N ARG A 76 -6.08 -4.10 7.31
CA ARG A 76 -4.71 -4.43 7.73
C ARG A 76 -4.73 -5.06 9.12
N VAL A 77 -4.47 -6.35 9.21
CA VAL A 77 -4.23 -7.03 10.49
C VAL A 77 -2.95 -6.44 11.09
N GLY A 78 -3.07 -5.74 12.23
CA GLY A 78 -1.94 -5.10 12.94
C GLY A 78 -2.00 -3.58 13.10
N GLU A 79 -3.09 -2.90 12.71
CA GLU A 79 -3.28 -1.47 13.05
C GLU A 79 -3.75 -1.32 14.51
N GLU A 80 -2.80 -1.34 15.47
CA GLU A 80 -2.99 -0.56 16.70
C GLU A 80 -3.02 0.93 16.31
N SER A 81 -4.11 1.59 16.69
CA SER A 81 -4.39 3.00 16.46
C SER A 81 -3.22 3.90 16.90
N GLN A 82 -2.47 4.45 15.94
CA GLN A 82 -1.55 5.56 16.20
C GLN A 82 -2.02 6.90 15.63
N TRP A 83 -3.24 6.99 15.08
CA TRP A 83 -3.83 8.25 14.62
C TRP A 83 -4.78 8.89 15.64
N GLN A 84 -4.40 8.99 16.92
CA GLN A 84 -5.15 9.74 17.94
C GLN A 84 -4.47 11.03 18.45
N HIS A 85 -3.27 11.39 17.98
CA HIS A 85 -2.64 12.65 18.40
C HIS A 85 -2.06 13.41 17.21
N ALA A 86 -2.89 14.27 16.61
CA ALA A 86 -2.46 15.48 15.91
C ALA A 86 -3.49 16.59 16.20
#